data_AF-A0A3D3TBG9-F1
#
_entry.id   AF-A0A3D3TBG9-F1
#
_cell.length_a   1.000
_cell.length_b   1.000
_cell.length_c   1.000
_cell.angle_alpha   90.00
_cell.angle_beta   90.00
_cell.angle_gamma   90.00
#
_symmetry.space_group_name_H-M   'P 1'
#
loop_
_entity.id
_entity.type
_entity.pdbx_description
1 polymer ?
#
loop_
_entity_poly.entity_id
_entity_poly.type
_entity_poly.pdbx_seq_one_letter_code
_entity_poly.pdbx_strand_id
1 'polypeptide(L)' 'LEKEKLWLNEGTMYGEAGEGFIRINIATQRERLIEGLEKMRKVYGT' A
#
# COMPACT_ATOMS: atom_id res chain seq x y z
N LEU A 1 -3.15 5.26 7.13
CA LEU A 1 -3.71 4.82 5.84
C LEU A 1 -4.97 5.59 5.44
N GLU A 2 -5.94 5.78 6.34
CA GLU A 2 -7.14 6.59 6.05
C GLU A 2 -6.84 8.05 5.67
N LYS A 3 -5.83 8.68 6.30
CA LYS A 3 -5.43 10.07 5.99
C LYS A 3 -4.90 10.28 4.56
N GLU A 4 -4.31 9.25 3.95
CA GLU A 4 -3.67 9.36 2.62
C GLU A 4 -4.54 8.80 1.48
N LYS A 5 -5.76 8.34 1.79
CA LYS A 5 -6.70 7.73 0.83
C LYS A 5 -6.08 6.57 0.04
N LEU A 6 -5.27 5.75 0.71
CA LEU A 6 -4.67 4.54 0.12
C LEU A 6 -5.51 3.32 0.50
N TRP A 7 -5.96 2.59 -0.51
CA TRP A 7 -6.62 1.29 -0.32
C TRP A 7 -5.58 0.18 -0.43
N LEU A 8 -5.22 -0.41 0.70
CA LEU A 8 -4.26 -1.52 0.80
C LEU A 8 -4.93 -2.71 1.50
N ASN A 9 -4.45 -3.92 1.21
CA ASN A 9 -4.87 -5.10 1.96
C ASN A 9 -3.82 -5.43 3.01
N GLU A 10 -4.26 -5.77 4.22
CA GLU A 10 -3.40 -6.32 5.26
C GLU A 10 -2.88 -7.71 4.84
N GLY A 11 -1.63 -8.01 5.18
CA GLY A 11 -1.01 -9.30 4.87
C GLY A 11 -1.67 -10.47 5.62
N THR A 12 -2.25 -10.21 6.79
CA THR A 12 -2.99 -11.18 7.62
C THR A 12 -4.14 -11.85 6.88
N MET A 13 -4.67 -11.22 5.82
CA MET A 13 -5.64 -11.84 4.90
C MET A 13 -5.11 -13.13 4.25
N TYR A 14 -3.79 -13.33 4.22
CA TYR A 14 -3.11 -14.51 3.67
C TYR A 14 -2.55 -15.45 4.74
N GLY A 15 -2.99 -15.29 6.00
CA GLY A 15 -2.57 -16.10 7.15
C GLY A 15 -1.61 -15.36 8.09
N GLU A 16 -1.30 -16.01 9.21
CA GLU A 16 -0.49 -15.41 10.31
C GLU A 16 0.90 -14.95 9.85
N ALA A 17 1.49 -15.63 8.86
CA ALA A 17 2.78 -15.24 8.29
C ALA A 17 2.77 -13.86 7.59
N GLY A 18 1.57 -13.32 7.29
CA GLY A 18 1.39 -11.99 6.72
C GLY A 18 1.30 -10.85 7.74
N GLU A 19 1.41 -11.14 9.04
CA GLU A 19 1.45 -10.13 10.10
C GLU A 19 2.61 -9.13 9.85
N GLY A 20 2.32 -7.84 9.99
CA GLY A 20 3.29 -6.77 9.69
C GLY A 20 3.53 -6.49 8.20
N PHE A 21 2.92 -7.23 7.27
CA PHE A 21 3.01 -7.00 5.83
C PHE A 21 1.74 -6.34 5.26
N ILE A 22 1.89 -5.74 4.09
CA ILE A 22 0.79 -5.19 3.29
C ILE A 22 0.89 -5.68 1.84
N ARG A 23 -0.26 -5.79 1.17
CA ARG A 23 -0.34 -6.09 -0.26
C ARG A 23 -0.79 -4.87 -1.05
N ILE A 24 -0.04 -4.55 -2.10
CA ILE A 24 -0.37 -3.53 -3.10
C ILE A 24 -0.89 -4.22 -4.36
N ASN A 25 -2.02 -3.74 -4.90
CA ASN A 25 -2.51 -4.18 -6.19
C ASN A 25 -1.85 -3.37 -7.32
N ILE A 26 -1.17 -4.06 -8.24
CA ILE A 26 -0.50 -3.45 -9.39
C ILE A 26 -1.33 -3.54 -10.69
N ALA A 27 -2.43 -4.29 -10.69
CA ALA A 27 -3.38 -4.36 -11.80
C ALA A 27 -4.28 -3.12 -11.81
N THR A 28 -3.67 -1.97 -12.04
CA THR A 28 -4.31 -0.64 -12.07
C THR A 28 -3.58 0.27 -13.06
N GLN A 29 -4.11 1.47 -13.29
CA GLN A 29 -3.45 2.48 -14.12
C GLN A 29 -2.10 2.87 -13.51
N ARG A 30 -1.05 2.93 -14.33
CA ARG A 30 0.32 3.26 -13.89
C ARG A 30 0.38 4.56 -13.08
N GLU A 31 -0.36 5.57 -13.51
CA GLU A 31 -0.44 6.87 -12.84
C GLU A 31 -0.98 6.76 -11.42
N ARG A 32 -2.01 5.93 -11.20
CA ARG A 32 -2.58 5.68 -9.87
C ARG A 32 -1.63 4.93 -8.96
N LEU A 33 -0.90 3.96 -9.50
CA LEU A 33 0.14 3.26 -8.74
C LEU A 33 1.24 4.22 -8.31
N ILE A 34 1.71 5.08 -9.21
CA ILE A 34 2.74 6.09 -8.91
C ILE A 34 2.25 7.06 -7.84
N GLU A 35 1.03 7.60 -7.98
CA GLU A 35 0.44 8.49 -6.97
C GLU A 35 0.43 7.84 -5.58
N GLY A 36 0.05 6.56 -5.51
CA GLY A 36 0.01 5.83 -4.25
C GLY A 36 1.40 5.64 -3.62
N LEU A 37 2.39 5.26 -4.43
CA LEU A 37 3.77 5.08 -3.99
C LEU A 37 4.40 6.41 -3.53
N GLU A 38 4.11 7.51 -4.23
CA GLU A 38 4.59 8.85 -3.86
C GLU A 38 4.05 9.32 -2.51
N LYS A 39 2.78 9.03 -2.21
CA LYS A 39 2.20 9.28 -0.87
C LYS A 39 2.94 8.50 0.21
N MET A 40 3.27 7.24 -0.03
CA MET A 40 4.06 6.43 0.91
C MET A 40 5.46 7.01 1.09
N ARG A 41 6.13 7.40 0.00
CA ARG A 41 7.45 8.03 0.05
C ARG A 41 7.47 9.32 0.87
N LYS A 42 6.43 10.15 0.80
CA LYS A 42 6.37 11.38 1.61
C LYS A 42 6.33 11.14 3.11
N VAL A 43 5.78 10.01 3.54
CA VAL A 43 5.64 9.67 4.97
C VAL A 43 6.83 8.86 5.49
N TYR A 44 7.36 7.96 4.66
CA TYR A 44 8.38 6.97 5.08
C TYR A 44 9.73 7.10 4.36
N GLY A 45 9.82 7.95 3.34
CA GLY A 45 11.07 8.24 2.65
C GLY A 45 11.94 9.15 3.51
N THR A 46 13.20 8.75 3.70
CA THR A 46 14.27 9.56 4.29
C THR A 46 14.62 10.76 3.43
#